data_AF-A0A828T4X0-F1
#
_entry.id   AF-A0A828T4X0-F1
#
_cell.length_a   1.000
_cell.length_b   1.000
_cell.length_c   1.000
_cell.angle_alpha   90.00
_cell.angle_beta   90.00
_cell.angle_gamma   90.00
#
_symmetry.space_group_name_H-M   'P 1'
#
loop_
_entity.id
_entity.type
_entity.pdbx_description
1 polymer ?
#
loop_
_entity_poly.entity_id
_entity_poly.type
_entity_poly.pdbx_seq_one_letter_code
_entity_poly.pdbx_strand_id
1 'polypeptide(L)'
;MAKRNDIHKVLIIGSGPIIIGQACEFDYSGTQACKALRNLGYEIVLVNSNPATIMTDPEIADVTYIEPLNVDRIEQIIKKKDLMHYCRISVDSPVLIYAQNWRRRAFWRNIT
;
A
#
# COMPACT_ATOMS: atom_id res chain seq x y z
N MET A 1 0.37 11.31 17.10
CA MET A 1 0.75 12.34 16.10
C MET A 1 -0.52 12.84 15.44
N ALA A 2 -0.62 14.13 15.07
CA ALA A 2 -1.80 14.69 14.42
C ALA A 2 -1.85 14.30 12.92
N LYS A 3 -3.05 14.31 12.31
CA LYS A 3 -3.25 14.09 10.87
C LYS A 3 -2.42 15.11 10.07
N ARG A 4 -1.80 14.67 8.98
CA ARG A 4 -1.16 15.54 8.00
C ARG A 4 -2.20 16.10 7.04
N ASN A 5 -2.20 17.43 6.86
CA ASN A 5 -3.17 18.12 6.00
C ASN A 5 -2.67 18.30 4.57
N ASP A 6 -1.38 18.06 4.31
CA ASP A 6 -0.77 18.13 2.98
C ASP A 6 -0.92 16.82 2.18
N ILE A 7 -1.50 15.79 2.81
CA ILE A 7 -1.68 14.46 2.23
C ILE A 7 -3.18 14.18 2.19
N HIS A 8 -3.69 13.85 0.99
CA HIS A 8 -5.09 13.51 0.79
C HIS A 8 -5.29 12.09 0.30
N LYS A 9 -4.28 11.52 -0.37
CA LYS A 9 -4.33 10.19 -0.97
C LYS A 9 -3.12 9.37 -0.56
N VAL A 10 -3.34 8.11 -0.25
CA VAL A 10 -2.35 7.18 0.26
C VAL A 10 -2.38 5.89 -0.54
N LEU A 11 -1.23 5.51 -1.10
CA LEU A 11 -1.06 4.16 -1.64
C LEU A 11 -0.66 3.20 -0.52
N ILE A 12 -1.45 2.14 -0.33
CA ILE A 12 -1.11 0.99 0.50
C ILE A 12 -0.59 -0.11 -0.43
N ILE A 13 0.56 -0.69 -0.06
CA ILE A 13 1.15 -1.82 -0.78
C ILE A 13 1.05 -3.05 0.12
N GLY A 14 0.29 -4.05 -0.34
CA GLY A 14 0.14 -5.34 0.32
C GLY A 14 1.39 -6.20 0.28
N SER A 15 1.34 -7.35 0.96
CA SER A 15 2.47 -8.28 1.06
C SER A 15 2.58 -9.25 -0.13
N GLY A 16 1.52 -9.40 -0.91
CA GLY A 16 1.45 -10.38 -1.99
C GLY A 16 0.94 -11.74 -1.51
N PRO A 17 1.29 -12.85 -2.19
CA PRO A 17 0.83 -14.18 -1.83
C PRO A 17 1.39 -14.63 -0.47
N ILE A 18 0.66 -15.53 0.18
CA ILE A 18 1.09 -16.14 1.45
C ILE A 18 2.28 -17.07 1.18
N ILE A 19 3.36 -16.86 1.93
CA ILE A 19 4.55 -17.72 1.93
C ILE A 19 4.98 -18.02 3.37
N ILE A 20 5.83 -19.02 3.58
CA ILE A 20 6.36 -19.33 4.91
C ILE A 20 7.11 -18.09 5.44
N GLY A 21 6.73 -17.61 6.62
CA GLY A 21 7.27 -16.39 7.22
C GLY A 21 6.60 -15.09 6.78
N GLN A 22 5.61 -15.15 5.87
CA GLN A 22 4.77 -14.02 5.48
C GLN A 22 3.34 -14.49 5.22
N ALA A 23 2.49 -14.45 6.24
CA ALA A 23 1.16 -15.02 6.19
C ALA A 23 0.06 -13.98 6.47
N CYS A 24 -1.03 -14.42 7.08
CA CYS A 24 -2.28 -13.67 7.23
C CYS A 24 -2.15 -12.42 8.11
N GLU A 25 -1.08 -12.30 8.90
CA GLU A 25 -0.80 -11.12 9.72
C GLU A 25 -0.77 -9.83 8.89
N PHE A 26 -0.31 -9.90 7.64
CA PHE A 26 -0.23 -8.75 6.74
C PHE A 26 -1.58 -8.37 6.14
N ASP A 27 -2.47 -9.33 5.93
CA ASP A 27 -3.85 -9.03 5.54
C ASP A 27 -4.58 -8.31 6.68
N TYR A 28 -4.42 -8.82 7.91
CA TYR A 28 -4.99 -8.19 9.09
C TYR A 28 -4.45 -6.77 9.29
N SER A 29 -3.11 -6.59 9.34
CA SER A 29 -2.50 -5.26 9.47
C SER A 29 -2.84 -4.34 8.30
N GLY A 30 -2.89 -4.90 7.09
CA GLY A 30 -3.30 -4.21 5.85
C GLY A 30 -4.69 -3.59 5.98
N THR A 31 -5.65 -4.43 6.33
CA THR A 31 -7.05 -4.07 6.56
C THR A 31 -7.19 -3.02 7.67
N GLN A 32 -6.47 -3.16 8.78
CA GLN A 32 -6.52 -2.19 9.89
C GLN A 32 -6.00 -0.82 9.47
N ALA A 33 -4.92 -0.76 8.70
CA ALA A 33 -4.42 0.52 8.23
C ALA A 33 -5.35 1.19 7.21
N CYS A 34 -5.95 0.43 6.28
CA CYS A 34 -6.98 0.96 5.37
C CYS A 34 -8.11 1.62 6.16
N LYS A 35 -8.64 0.93 7.18
CA LYS A 35 -9.69 1.45 8.07
C LYS A 35 -9.23 2.69 8.83
N ALA A 36 -8.05 2.65 9.43
CA ALA A 36 -7.51 3.77 10.22
C ALA A 36 -7.28 5.02 9.36
N LEU A 37 -6.67 4.87 8.18
CA LEU A 37 -6.40 5.99 7.28
C LEU A 37 -7.69 6.53 6.65
N ARG A 38 -8.64 5.67 6.28
CA ARG A 38 -9.95 6.12 5.82
C ARG A 38 -10.71 6.89 6.90
N ASN A 39 -10.67 6.44 8.16
CA ASN A 39 -11.28 7.17 9.29
C ASN A 39 -10.62 8.54 9.54
N LEU A 40 -9.35 8.69 9.18
CA LEU A 40 -8.67 9.97 9.19
C LEU A 40 -9.02 10.83 7.96
N GLY A 41 -9.82 10.33 7.01
CA GLY A 41 -10.24 11.06 5.80
C GLY A 41 -9.16 11.13 4.73
N TYR A 42 -8.36 10.08 4.58
CA TYR A 42 -7.51 9.87 3.41
C TYR A 42 -8.23 9.01 2.37
N GLU A 43 -8.00 9.30 1.09
CA GLU A 43 -8.34 8.40 -0.01
C GLU A 43 -7.30 7.28 -0.09
N ILE A 44 -7.76 6.04 -0.12
CA ILE A 44 -6.95 4.83 -0.06
C ILE A 44 -6.90 4.18 -1.43
N VAL A 45 -5.71 4.12 -2.00
CA VAL A 45 -5.41 3.26 -3.14
C VAL A 45 -4.68 2.05 -2.60
N LEU A 46 -5.15 0.84 -2.85
CA LEU A 46 -4.50 -0.39 -2.45
C LEU A 46 -3.98 -1.14 -3.67
N VAL A 47 -2.79 -1.71 -3.56
CA VAL A 47 -2.29 -2.73 -4.49
C VAL A 47 -1.87 -3.98 -3.72
N ASN A 48 -2.38 -5.15 -4.12
CA ASN A 48 -1.97 -6.44 -3.58
C ASN A 48 -2.12 -7.51 -4.65
N SER A 49 -1.17 -8.43 -4.81
CA SER A 49 -1.29 -9.48 -5.82
C SER A 49 -2.09 -10.70 -5.35
N ASN A 50 -2.43 -10.79 -4.06
CA ASN A 50 -3.18 -11.90 -3.50
C ASN A 50 -4.69 -11.58 -3.47
N PRO A 51 -5.53 -12.27 -4.25
CA PRO A 51 -6.99 -12.04 -4.25
C PRO A 51 -7.69 -12.62 -3.01
N ALA A 52 -7.05 -13.53 -2.27
CA ALA A 52 -7.63 -14.21 -1.12
C ALA A 52 -7.31 -13.46 0.18
N THR A 53 -7.58 -12.15 0.21
CA THR A 53 -7.33 -11.28 1.37
C THR A 53 -8.52 -10.36 1.64
N ILE A 54 -8.83 -10.11 2.91
CA ILE A 54 -9.88 -9.15 3.28
C ILE A 54 -9.51 -7.75 2.82
N MET A 55 -8.22 -7.38 2.88
CA MET A 55 -7.79 -6.04 2.49
C MET A 55 -8.12 -5.71 1.02
N THR A 56 -8.21 -6.72 0.15
CA THR A 56 -8.59 -6.55 -1.27
C THR A 56 -10.09 -6.50 -1.53
N ASP A 57 -10.93 -6.65 -0.50
CA ASP A 57 -12.38 -6.51 -0.67
C ASP A 57 -12.72 -5.09 -1.15
N PRO A 58 -13.71 -4.93 -2.06
CA PRO A 58 -14.06 -3.63 -2.64
C PRO A 58 -14.43 -2.56 -1.61
N GLU A 59 -14.85 -2.97 -0.41
CA GLU A 59 -15.26 -2.06 0.66
C GLU A 59 -14.09 -1.54 1.50
N ILE A 60 -12.88 -2.08 1.38
CA ILE A 60 -11.77 -1.74 2.27
C ILE A 60 -10.96 -0.53 1.82
N ALA A 61 -10.78 -0.35 0.51
CA ALA A 61 -10.07 0.78 -0.10
C ALA A 61 -10.96 1.51 -1.11
N ASP A 62 -10.61 2.73 -1.48
CA ASP A 62 -11.37 3.49 -2.49
C ASP A 62 -11.06 2.97 -3.90
N VAL A 63 -9.84 2.49 -4.09
CA VAL A 63 -9.42 1.79 -5.31
C VAL A 63 -8.54 0.61 -4.95
N THR A 64 -8.89 -0.57 -5.43
CA THR A 64 -8.08 -1.79 -5.22
C THR A 64 -7.53 -2.30 -6.56
N TYR A 65 -6.23 -2.56 -6.58
CA TYR A 65 -5.51 -3.20 -7.68
C TYR A 65 -5.07 -4.60 -7.27
N ILE A 66 -5.65 -5.62 -7.89
CA ILE A 66 -5.19 -7.00 -7.76
C ILE A 66 -4.19 -7.29 -8.88
N GLU A 67 -2.95 -6.84 -8.69
CA GLU A 67 -1.93 -6.80 -9.73
C GLU A 67 -0.55 -7.19 -9.20
N PRO A 68 0.41 -7.58 -10.06
CA PRO A 68 1.75 -7.97 -9.63
C PRO A 68 2.47 -6.86 -8.85
N LEU A 69 3.07 -7.22 -7.72
CA LEU A 69 3.87 -6.32 -6.87
C LEU A 69 5.29 -6.12 -7.40
N ASN A 70 5.41 -5.64 -8.64
CA ASN A 70 6.68 -5.27 -9.26
C ASN A 70 6.80 -3.76 -9.45
N VAL A 71 8.03 -3.28 -9.68
CA VAL A 71 8.34 -1.85 -9.80
C VAL A 71 7.53 -1.20 -10.93
N ASP A 72 7.64 -1.73 -12.13
CA ASP A 72 7.04 -1.08 -13.30
C ASP A 72 5.53 -0.91 -13.13
N ARG A 73 4.86 -1.91 -12.53
CA ARG A 73 3.43 -1.85 -12.32
C ARG A 73 3.03 -0.87 -11.24
N ILE A 74 3.73 -0.85 -10.10
CA ILE A 74 3.43 0.11 -9.04
C ILE A 74 3.71 1.54 -9.55
N GLU A 75 4.75 1.76 -10.37
CA GLU A 75 5.03 3.09 -10.95
C GLU A 75 3.92 3.55 -11.88
N GLN A 76 3.37 2.64 -12.68
CA GLN A 76 2.22 2.92 -13.53
C GLN A 76 0.98 3.29 -12.71
N ILE A 77 0.70 2.58 -11.61
CA ILE A 77 -0.41 2.90 -10.70
C ILE A 77 -0.22 4.30 -10.11
N ILE A 78 0.98 4.60 -9.64
CA ILE A 78 1.30 5.90 -9.03
C ILE A 78 1.12 7.04 -10.03
N LYS A 79 1.67 6.90 -11.24
CA LYS A 79 1.50 7.88 -12.32
C LYS A 79 0.03 8.05 -12.68
N LYS A 80 -0.73 6.95 -12.77
CA LYS A 80 -2.15 6.97 -13.12
C LYS A 80 -3.03 7.63 -12.05
N LYS A 81 -2.65 7.54 -10.77
CA LYS A 81 -3.43 8.04 -9.64
C LYS A 81 -2.90 9.34 -9.03
N ASP A 82 -1.85 9.91 -9.61
CA ASP A 82 -1.17 11.12 -9.12
C ASP A 82 -0.84 11.04 -7.63
N LEU A 83 -0.15 9.95 -7.26
CA LEU A 83 0.14 9.60 -5.87
C LEU A 83 1.52 10.13 -5.44
N MET A 84 1.58 11.17 -4.61
CA MET A 84 2.86 11.66 -4.04
C MET A 84 3.28 10.99 -2.72
N HIS A 85 2.36 10.24 -2.10
CA HIS A 85 2.53 9.67 -0.76
C HIS A 85 2.06 8.22 -0.71
N TYR A 86 2.77 7.39 0.05
CA TYR A 86 2.42 5.98 0.25
C TYR A 86 2.63 5.56 1.71
N CYS A 87 1.86 4.55 2.13
CA CYS A 87 1.97 3.86 3.40
C CYS A 87 2.32 2.39 3.13
N ARG A 88 3.30 1.86 3.87
CA ARG A 88 3.81 0.51 3.69
C ARG A 88 3.38 -0.37 4.86
N ILE A 89 2.79 -1.52 4.57
CA ILE A 89 2.29 -2.47 5.59
C ILE A 89 2.97 -3.84 5.45
N SER A 90 4.28 -3.84 5.23
CA SER A 90 5.09 -5.06 5.20
C SER A 90 6.36 -4.83 6.02
N VAL A 91 6.68 -5.81 6.88
CA VAL A 91 7.95 -5.85 7.62
C VAL A 91 9.01 -6.73 6.94
N ASP A 92 8.69 -7.67 6.04
CA ASP A 92 9.71 -8.49 5.37
C ASP A 92 9.22 -9.07 4.02
N SER A 93 9.77 -8.60 2.88
CA SER A 93 9.73 -9.23 1.54
C SER A 93 10.45 -8.37 0.48
N PRO A 94 10.71 -8.84 -0.77
CA PRO A 94 11.34 -8.09 -1.87
C PRO A 94 10.77 -6.68 -2.13
N VAL A 95 9.53 -6.42 -1.72
CA VAL A 95 8.90 -5.09 -1.70
C VAL A 95 9.74 -4.06 -0.91
N LEU A 96 10.49 -4.47 0.13
CA LEU A 96 11.47 -3.63 0.83
C LEU A 96 12.62 -3.20 -0.09
N ILE A 97 13.18 -4.13 -0.88
CA ILE A 97 14.28 -3.85 -1.80
C ILE A 97 13.78 -2.89 -2.89
N TYR A 98 12.58 -3.13 -3.42
CA TYR A 98 11.98 -2.26 -4.42
C TYR A 98 11.64 -0.87 -3.85
N ALA A 99 10.99 -0.78 -2.69
CA ALA A 99 10.66 0.48 -2.05
C ALA A 99 11.90 1.28 -1.59
N GLN A 100 12.98 0.62 -1.15
CA GLN A 100 14.25 1.27 -0.86
C GLN A 100 14.94 1.79 -2.14
N ASN A 101 14.91 1.00 -3.21
CA ASN A 101 15.38 1.45 -4.54
C ASN A 101 14.57 2.65 -5.04
N TRP A 102 13.29 2.73 -4.70
CA TRP A 102 12.41 3.84 -5.07
C TRP A 102 12.68 5.11 -4.28
N ARG A 103 12.95 4.99 -2.98
CA ARG A 103 13.41 6.11 -2.15
C ARG A 103 14.65 6.79 -2.72
N ARG A 104 15.52 6.02 -3.41
CA ARG A 104 16.73 6.53 -4.07
C ARG A 104 16.47 7.12 -5.46
N ARG A 105 15.39 6.74 -6.15
CA ARG A 105 15.09 7.16 -7.53
C ARG A 105 14.01 8.25 -7.62
N ALA A 106 13.18 8.45 -6.59
CA ALA A 106 12.03 9.36 -6.67
C ALA A 106 11.65 10.02 -5.33
N PHE A 107 11.04 11.20 -5.46
CA PHE A 107 10.68 12.18 -4.42
C PHE A 107 9.52 11.74 -3.48
N TRP A 108 9.33 10.45 -3.24
CA TRP A 108 8.18 9.95 -2.49
C TRP A 108 8.39 10.01 -0.97
N ARG A 109 7.34 10.40 -0.24
CA ARG A 109 7.37 10.56 1.22
C ARG A 109 6.54 9.49 1.92
N ASN A 110 7.13 8.87 2.94
CA ASN A 110 6.40 8.04 3.90
C ASN A 110 5.50 8.91 4.77
N ILE A 111 4.36 8.34 5.18
CA ILE A 111 3.40 8.98 6.10
C ILE A 111 3.78 8.72 7.58
N THR A 112 4.68 7.77 7.84
CA THR A 112 5.26 7.46 9.17
C THR A 112 6.30 8.48 9.60
#